data_AF-A0A920E5X3-F1
#
_entry.id   AF-A0A920E5X3-F1
#
_cell.length_a   1.000
_cell.length_b   1.000
_cell.length_c   1.000
_cell.angle_alpha   90.00
_cell.angle_beta   90.00
_cell.angle_gamma   90.00
#
_symmetry.space_group_name_H-M   'P 1'
#
loop_
_entity.id
_entity.type
_entity.pdbx_description
1 polymer ?
#
loop_
_entity_poly.entity_id
_entity_poly.type
_entity_poly.pdbx_seq_one_letter_code
_entity_poly.pdbx_strand_id
1 'polypeptide(L)'
;MITYPSTHGVYEESISKICNMIHDAGGQVYMDGANLNALVGISKPGHFGPDLCHINLHKTFVFHMGGGPGVGPIAVKKHLSNFIQIIHLIVMQALSLDLAQCHHLLGAAHPFCLFH
;
A
#
# COMPACT_ATOMS: atom_id res chain seq x y z
N MET A 1 -7.29 10.09 6.14
CA MET A 1 -6.55 8.81 6.22
C MET A 1 -7.54 7.71 6.56
N ILE A 2 -7.43 6.56 5.92
CA ILE A 2 -8.29 5.38 6.15
C ILE A 2 -7.44 4.12 6.27
N THR A 3 -7.96 3.08 6.91
CA THR A 3 -7.38 1.73 6.89
C THR A 3 -8.43 0.80 6.29
N TYR A 4 -8.07 0.00 5.29
CA TYR A 4 -9.02 -0.91 4.63
C TYR A 4 -8.40 -2.30 4.39
N PRO A 5 -9.04 -3.39 4.85
CA PRO A 5 -10.18 -3.41 5.79
C PRO A 5 -9.87 -2.66 7.09
N SER A 6 -10.91 -2.25 7.80
CA SER A 6 -10.76 -1.42 9.00
C SER A 6 -9.91 -2.10 10.09
N THR A 7 -9.49 -1.33 11.10
CA THR A 7 -8.76 -1.87 12.26
C THR A 7 -9.57 -2.89 13.07
N HIS A 8 -10.90 -2.92 12.89
CA HIS A 8 -11.79 -3.94 13.46
C HIS A 8 -11.87 -5.22 12.60
N GLY A 9 -11.15 -5.28 11.47
CA GLY A 9 -11.19 -6.42 10.55
C GLY A 9 -12.43 -6.48 9.65
N VAL A 10 -13.17 -5.37 9.53
CA VAL A 10 -14.43 -5.30 8.76
C VAL A 10 -14.23 -4.54 7.45
N TYR A 11 -14.83 -5.06 6.36
CA TYR A 11 -14.91 -4.41 5.06
C TYR A 11 -16.05 -3.38 5.06
N GLU A 12 -15.69 -2.11 4.89
CA GLU A 12 -16.65 -1.00 4.79
C GLU A 12 -17.26 -0.92 3.38
N GLU A 13 -18.55 -1.19 3.25
CA GLU A 13 -19.25 -1.16 1.94
C GLU A 13 -19.23 0.22 1.28
N SER A 14 -19.19 1.29 2.08
CA SER A 14 -19.22 2.67 1.61
C SER A 14 -17.85 3.25 1.28
N ILE A 15 -16.78 2.44 1.24
CA ILE A 15 -15.40 2.95 1.12
C ILE A 15 -15.18 3.86 -0.11
N SER A 16 -15.72 3.47 -1.27
CA SER A 16 -15.60 4.30 -2.48
C SER A 16 -16.40 5.59 -2.41
N LYS A 17 -17.58 5.55 -1.79
CA LYS A 17 -18.39 6.75 -1.56
C LYS A 17 -17.67 7.73 -0.65
N ILE A 18 -17.04 7.25 0.42
CA ILE A 18 -16.23 8.06 1.33
C ILE A 18 -15.06 8.69 0.59
N CYS A 19 -14.35 7.93 -0.26
CA CYS A 19 -13.25 8.48 -1.05
C CYS A 19 -13.72 9.58 -2.00
N ASN A 20 -14.83 9.36 -2.71
CA ASN A 20 -15.41 10.34 -3.62
C ASN A 20 -15.81 11.63 -2.89
N MET A 21 -16.45 11.53 -1.73
CA MET A 21 -16.82 12.71 -0.93
C MET A 21 -15.59 13.54 -0.53
N ILE A 22 -14.47 12.90 -0.23
CA ILE A 22 -13.21 13.59 0.09
C ILE A 22 -12.64 14.26 -1.17
N HIS A 23 -12.69 13.59 -2.31
CA HIS A 23 -12.24 14.15 -3.59
C HIS A 23 -13.09 15.34 -4.04
N ASP A 24 -14.41 15.28 -3.86
CA ASP A 24 -15.35 16.37 -4.18
C ASP A 24 -15.05 17.63 -3.33
N ALA A 25 -14.56 17.43 -2.11
CA ALA A 25 -14.08 18.50 -1.23
C ALA A 25 -12.64 18.97 -1.54
N GLY A 26 -12.02 18.48 -2.61
CA GLY A 26 -10.65 18.81 -3.02
C GLY A 26 -9.55 18.11 -2.22
N GLY A 27 -9.91 17.10 -1.41
CA GLY A 27 -8.97 16.33 -0.60
C GLY A 27 -8.25 15.22 -1.37
N GLN A 28 -7.29 14.59 -0.70
CA GLN A 28 -6.61 13.37 -1.16
C GLN A 28 -6.75 12.27 -0.11
N VAL A 29 -6.84 11.02 -0.55
CA VAL A 29 -7.09 9.87 0.32
C VAL A 29 -5.83 9.03 0.49
N TYR A 30 -5.24 9.14 1.67
CA TYR A 30 -4.20 8.21 2.14
C TYR A 30 -4.83 6.96 2.75
N MET A 31 -4.41 5.79 2.27
CA MET A 31 -4.74 4.49 2.85
C MET A 31 -3.55 3.89 3.61
N ASP A 32 -3.80 3.45 4.83
CA ASP A 32 -2.92 2.58 5.58
C ASP A 32 -3.04 1.14 5.04
N GLY A 33 -1.94 0.62 4.48
CA GLY A 33 -1.86 -0.73 3.91
C GLY A 33 -1.36 -1.79 4.89
N ALA A 34 -1.38 -1.55 6.20
CA ALA A 34 -1.04 -2.56 7.20
C ALA A 34 -1.93 -3.82 7.13
N ASN A 35 -3.14 -3.70 6.57
CA ASN A 35 -4.12 -4.78 6.37
C ASN A 35 -4.19 -5.27 4.91
N LEU A 36 -3.21 -4.91 4.07
CA LEU A 36 -3.23 -5.20 2.63
C LEU A 36 -3.31 -6.69 2.29
N ASN A 37 -2.88 -7.59 3.19
CA ASN A 37 -2.96 -9.04 3.00
C ASN A 37 -4.40 -9.52 2.73
N ALA A 38 -5.39 -8.81 3.25
CA ALA A 38 -6.81 -9.12 3.05
C ALA A 38 -7.35 -8.66 1.67
N LEU A 39 -6.53 -7.98 0.88
CA LEU A 39 -6.88 -7.43 -0.44
C LEU A 39 -6.04 -7.99 -1.58
N VAL A 40 -4.80 -8.43 -1.31
CA VAL A 40 -3.88 -8.99 -2.32
C VAL A 40 -4.59 -10.09 -3.13
N GLY A 41 -4.57 -9.98 -4.46
CA GLY A 41 -5.24 -10.91 -5.36
C GLY A 41 -6.76 -10.79 -5.47
N ILE A 42 -7.43 -10.00 -4.62
CA ILE A 42 -8.89 -9.85 -4.58
C ILE A 42 -9.32 -8.46 -5.04
N SER A 43 -8.70 -7.41 -4.50
CA SER A 43 -9.07 -6.01 -4.77
C SER A 43 -7.85 -5.10 -4.76
N LYS A 44 -7.93 -4.01 -5.52
CA LYS A 44 -6.82 -3.08 -5.74
C LYS A 44 -7.20 -1.70 -5.21
N PRO A 45 -6.46 -1.13 -4.22
CA PRO A 45 -6.72 0.20 -3.68
C PRO A 45 -6.88 1.30 -4.74
N GLY A 46 -6.11 1.25 -5.83
CA GLY A 46 -6.21 2.23 -6.91
C GLY A 46 -7.56 2.25 -7.64
N HIS A 47 -8.38 1.20 -7.52
CA HIS A 47 -9.68 1.09 -8.17
C HIS A 47 -10.85 1.60 -7.32
N PHE A 48 -10.72 1.60 -6.00
CA PHE A 48 -11.84 1.94 -5.11
C PHE A 48 -11.71 3.29 -4.41
N GLY A 49 -10.64 4.06 -4.66
CA GLY A 49 -10.56 5.45 -4.21
C GLY A 49 -9.17 5.97 -3.85
N PRO A 50 -8.44 5.33 -2.90
CA PRO A 50 -7.16 5.82 -2.37
C PRO A 50 -6.18 6.35 -3.42
N ASP A 51 -5.54 7.49 -3.13
CA ASP A 51 -4.56 8.13 -4.00
C ASP A 51 -3.12 7.72 -3.67
N LEU A 52 -2.89 7.31 -2.43
CA LEU A 52 -1.64 6.75 -1.97
C LEU A 52 -1.86 5.73 -0.86
N CYS A 53 -0.97 4.73 -0.80
CA CYS A 53 -0.99 3.65 0.18
C CYS A 53 0.45 3.30 0.57
N HIS A 54 0.77 3.34 1.87
CA HIS A 54 1.99 2.69 2.33
C HIS A 54 1.75 1.18 2.45
N ILE A 55 2.79 0.37 2.29
CA ILE A 55 2.71 -1.09 2.34
C ILE A 55 3.66 -1.60 3.40
N ASN A 56 3.17 -2.38 4.37
CA ASN A 56 4.05 -3.02 5.35
C ASN A 56 4.56 -4.35 4.78
N LEU A 57 5.74 -4.35 4.14
CA LEU A 57 6.29 -5.60 3.57
C LEU A 57 6.49 -6.67 4.65
N HIS A 58 6.97 -6.26 5.83
CA HIS A 58 7.22 -7.16 6.97
C HIS A 58 5.95 -7.78 7.57
N LYS A 59 4.77 -7.16 7.37
CA LYS A 59 3.47 -7.73 7.82
C LYS A 59 2.82 -8.54 6.71
N THR A 60 2.67 -7.95 5.53
CA THR A 60 1.89 -8.50 4.42
C THR A 60 2.61 -9.63 3.68
N PHE A 61 3.95 -9.60 3.61
CA PHE A 61 4.74 -10.53 2.79
C PHE A 61 5.81 -11.30 3.57
N VAL A 62 5.66 -11.36 4.91
CA VAL A 62 6.45 -12.15 5.87
C VAL A 62 7.92 -11.72 6.02
N PHE A 63 8.22 -10.92 7.05
CA PHE A 63 9.53 -10.89 7.72
C PHE A 63 9.33 -10.63 9.22
N HIS A 64 9.42 -11.67 10.04
CA HIS A 64 9.33 -11.55 11.50
C HIS A 64 10.63 -12.04 12.16
N MET A 65 11.75 -11.40 11.82
CA MET A 65 13.05 -11.66 12.45
C MET A 65 13.19 -10.80 13.71
N GLY A 66 12.48 -11.14 14.80
CA GLY A 66 12.74 -10.59 16.14
C GLY A 66 12.70 -9.05 16.29
N GLY A 67 12.00 -8.33 15.42
CA GLY A 67 11.97 -6.85 15.40
C GLY A 67 12.90 -6.19 14.36
N GLY A 68 13.53 -6.97 13.47
CA GLY A 68 14.39 -6.52 12.37
C GLY A 68 13.67 -5.89 11.16
N PRO A 69 14.43 -5.32 10.21
CA PRO A 69 14.12 -4.04 9.56
C PRO A 69 12.83 -4.03 8.74
N GLY A 70 11.97 -3.05 9.02
CA GLY A 70 10.75 -2.80 8.26
C GLY A 70 11.01 -1.95 7.02
N VAL A 71 10.63 -2.45 5.84
CA VAL A 71 10.55 -1.65 4.61
C VAL A 71 9.09 -1.32 4.31
N GLY A 72 8.81 -0.03 4.07
CA GLY A 72 7.48 0.52 3.89
C GLY A 72 7.33 1.30 2.58
N PRO A 73 7.34 0.66 1.40
CA PRO A 73 7.19 1.39 0.14
C PRO A 73 5.82 2.06 0.08
N ILE A 74 5.75 3.18 -0.65
CA ILE A 74 4.50 3.90 -0.87
C ILE A 74 4.09 3.75 -2.33
N ALA A 75 2.89 3.23 -2.55
CA ALA A 75 2.23 3.22 -3.84
C ALA A 75 1.39 4.48 -4.00
N VAL A 76 1.55 5.23 -5.09
CA VAL A 76 0.80 6.48 -5.36
C VAL A 76 0.22 6.56 -6.76
N LYS A 77 -0.91 7.23 -6.94
CA LYS A 77 -1.44 7.55 -8.27
C LYS A 77 -0.49 8.47 -9.04
N LYS A 78 -0.57 8.42 -10.37
CA LYS A 78 0.34 9.11 -11.29
C LYS A 78 0.42 10.62 -11.05
N HIS A 79 -0.66 11.27 -10.65
CA HIS A 79 -0.65 12.72 -10.37
C HIS A 79 0.20 13.09 -9.15
N LEU A 80 0.47 12.14 -8.25
CA LEU A 80 1.30 12.33 -7.06
C LEU A 80 2.77 11.93 -7.27
N SER A 81 3.13 11.26 -8.38
CA SER A 81 4.46 10.67 -8.53
C SER A 81 5.60 11.69 -8.49
N ASN A 82 5.37 12.90 -8.99
CA ASN A 82 6.39 13.96 -9.06
C ASN A 82 6.61 14.68 -7.72
N PHE A 83 5.74 14.45 -6.73
CA PHE A 83 5.77 15.15 -5.45
C PHE A 83 6.39 14.32 -4.32
N ILE A 84 6.71 13.05 -4.60
CA ILE A 84 7.14 12.10 -3.57
C ILE A 84 8.60 11.70 -3.81
N GLN A 85 9.45 12.07 -2.85
CA GLN A 85 10.86 11.66 -2.81
C GLN A 85 11.01 10.54 -1.77
N ILE A 86 10.90 9.28 -2.22
CA ILE A 86 11.10 8.11 -1.37
C ILE A 86 11.98 7.12 -2.13
N ILE A 87 12.86 6.44 -1.40
CA ILE A 87 13.80 5.44 -1.93
C ILE A 87 13.07 4.31 -2.69
N HIS A 88 11.82 4.00 -2.32
CA HIS A 88 10.98 2.97 -2.94
C HIS A 88 9.56 3.50 -3.25
N LEU A 89 9.44 4.23 -4.36
CA LEU A 89 8.15 4.73 -4.88
C LEU A 89 7.55 3.77 -5.90
N ILE A 90 6.26 3.47 -5.77
CA ILE A 90 5.51 2.64 -6.73
C ILE A 90 4.35 3.46 -7.31
N VAL A 91 4.10 3.38 -8.63
CA VAL A 91 2.96 4.08 -9.25
C VAL A 91 1.75 3.15 -9.34
N MET A 92 0.63 3.52 -8.72
CA MET A 92 -0.61 2.73 -8.54
C MET A 92 -1.30 2.34 -9.86
N GLN A 93 -1.06 3.06 -10.96
CA GLN A 93 -1.62 2.67 -12.28
C GLN A 93 -1.05 1.35 -12.83
N ALA A 94 0.01 0.81 -12.22
CA ALA A 94 0.59 -0.50 -12.56
C ALA A 94 0.22 -1.61 -11.56
N LEU A 95 -0.64 -1.33 -10.58
CA LEU A 95 -0.77 -2.14 -9.37
C LEU A 95 -1.89 -3.18 -9.49
N SER A 96 -1.70 -4.22 -10.32
CA SER A 96 -2.00 -5.56 -9.81
C SER A 96 -0.94 -5.88 -8.79
N LEU A 97 -1.19 -5.61 -7.49
CA LEU A 97 -0.49 -6.31 -6.42
C LEU A 97 -0.83 -7.81 -6.54
N ASP A 98 -0.21 -8.46 -7.52
CA ASP A 98 -0.07 -9.88 -7.61
C ASP A 98 1.21 -10.27 -6.84
N LEU A 99 1.32 -11.55 -6.48
CA LEU A 99 2.48 -12.07 -5.76
C LEU A 99 3.81 -11.84 -6.52
N ALA A 100 3.79 -11.71 -7.84
CA ALA A 100 5.00 -11.56 -8.65
C ALA A 100 5.64 -10.17 -8.50
N GLN A 101 4.83 -9.11 -8.44
CA GLN A 101 5.33 -7.77 -8.13
C GLN A 101 5.82 -7.66 -6.67
N CYS A 102 5.20 -8.42 -5.76
CA CYS A 102 5.67 -8.51 -4.37
C CYS A 102 7.08 -9.10 -4.32
N HIS A 103 7.38 -10.15 -5.10
CA HIS A 103 8.74 -10.69 -5.24
C HIS A 103 9.76 -9.66 -5.74
N HIS A 104 9.39 -8.74 -6.64
CA HIS A 104 10.29 -7.68 -7.11
C HIS A 104 10.58 -6.65 -6.02
N LEU A 105 9.55 -6.24 -5.26
CA LEU A 105 9.71 -5.34 -4.11
C LEU A 105 10.52 -6.00 -2.98
N LEU A 106 10.33 -7.30 -2.76
CA LEU A 106 11.13 -8.11 -1.84
C LEU A 106 12.58 -8.20 -2.30
N GLY A 107 12.82 -8.43 -3.60
CA GLY A 107 14.15 -8.48 -4.20
C GLY A 107 14.90 -7.15 -4.15
N ALA A 108 14.19 -6.01 -4.19
CA ALA A 108 14.75 -4.68 -3.98
C ALA A 108 15.04 -4.37 -2.51
N ALA A 109 14.32 -4.98 -1.56
CA ALA A 109 14.58 -4.88 -0.13
C ALA A 109 15.69 -5.83 0.36
N HIS A 110 15.91 -6.95 -0.34
CA HIS A 110 16.91 -7.97 0.00
C HIS A 110 18.39 -7.51 0.03
N PRO A 111 18.86 -6.50 -0.72
CA PRO A 111 20.25 -6.03 -0.63
C PRO A 111 20.60 -5.48 0.76
N PHE A 112 19.59 -5.09 1.56
CA PHE A 112 19.75 -4.62 2.93
C PHE A 112 19.71 -5.72 3.99
N CYS A 113 19.35 -6.97 3.63
CA CYS A 113 19.33 -8.12 4.53
C CYS A 113 20.59 -9.00 4.44
N LEU A 114 21.60 -8.64 3.64
CA LEU A 114 22.91 -9.32 3.58
C LEU A 114 23.91 -8.64 4.54
N PHE A 115 23.64 -8.70 5.83
CA PHE A 115 24.67 -8.66 6.86
C PHE A 115 24.25 -9.55 8.03
N HIS A 116 25.02 -10.64 8.19
CA HIS A 116 24.93 -11.76 9.14
C HIS A 116 23.87 -12.83 8.88
#